data_AF-A0A060XAW4-F1
#
_entry.id   AF-A0A060XAW4-F1
#
_cell.length_a   1.000
_cell.length_b   1.000
_cell.length_c   1.000
_cell.angle_alpha   90.00
_cell.angle_beta   90.00
_cell.angle_gamma   90.00
#
_symmetry.space_group_name_H-M   'P 1'
#
loop_
_entity.id
_entity.type
_entity.pdbx_description
1 polymer ?
#
loop_
_entity_poly.entity_id
_entity_poly.type
_entity_poly.pdbx_seq_one_letter_code
_entity_poly.pdbx_strand_id
1 'polypeptide(L)'
;MERLRSFPLHANICSALDRHLEAIYITQARRKEEFVNTSNRQRQASAHFREDRDILLLATALRGLCLTTRKSRTALWCALQMTLPKSNTDKLDEQSTSEETSPGRTLIQF
;
A
#
# COMPACT_ATOMS: atom_id res chain seq x y z
N MET A 1 2.03 12.76 12.66
CA MET A 1 1.92 12.86 11.19
C MET A 1 3.18 12.26 10.60
N GLU A 2 3.08 11.15 9.88
CA GLU A 2 4.23 10.60 9.13
C GLU A 2 4.57 11.56 7.99
N ARG A 3 5.85 11.96 7.88
CA ARG A 3 6.34 12.94 6.89
C ARG A 3 7.57 12.38 6.20
N LEU A 4 7.66 12.59 4.91
CA LEU A 4 8.82 12.21 4.10
C LEU A 4 9.48 13.48 3.57
N ARG A 5 10.71 13.78 4.01
CA ARG A 5 11.43 15.03 3.68
C ARG A 5 10.57 16.29 3.89
N SER A 6 9.84 16.33 5.00
CA SER A 6 8.94 17.45 5.38
C SER A 6 7.64 17.55 4.56
N PHE A 7 7.44 16.74 3.53
CA PHE A 7 6.18 16.63 2.79
C PHE A 7 5.20 15.69 3.49
N PRO A 8 3.89 16.01 3.50
CA PRO A 8 2.87 15.08 3.98
C PRO A 8 2.90 13.78 3.18
N LEU A 9 2.91 12.63 3.87
CA LEU A 9 2.82 11.33 3.20
C LEU A 9 1.37 11.10 2.74
N HIS A 10 1.19 10.57 1.53
CA HIS A 10 -0.15 10.25 1.03
C HIS A 10 -0.77 9.13 1.88
N ALA A 11 -2.04 9.29 2.32
CA ALA A 11 -2.72 8.34 3.21
C ALA A 11 -2.80 6.89 2.66
N ASN A 12 -2.87 6.74 1.33
CA ASN A 12 -2.78 5.42 0.69
C ASN A 12 -1.46 4.68 0.97
N ILE A 13 -0.36 5.40 1.22
CA ILE A 13 0.94 4.78 1.53
C ILE A 13 0.87 4.14 2.92
N CYS A 14 0.52 4.92 3.94
CA CYS A 14 0.35 4.42 5.31
C CYS A 14 -0.62 3.23 5.34
N SER A 15 -1.83 3.41 4.78
CA SER A 15 -2.85 2.36 4.80
C SER A 15 -2.50 1.11 3.97
N ALA A 16 -1.62 1.21 2.97
CA ALA A 16 -1.12 0.04 2.24
C ALA A 16 -0.08 -0.73 3.08
N LEU A 17 0.75 -0.02 3.84
CA LEU A 17 1.72 -0.62 4.76
C LEU A 17 1.02 -1.28 5.95
N ASP A 18 0.02 -0.62 6.55
CA ASP A 18 -0.77 -1.17 7.66
C ASP A 18 -1.46 -2.47 7.26
N ARG A 19 -2.13 -2.49 6.10
CA ARG A 19 -2.77 -3.72 5.58
C ARG A 19 -1.76 -4.81 5.28
N HIS A 20 -0.55 -4.45 4.86
CA HIS A 20 0.51 -5.43 4.63
C HIS A 20 0.99 -6.05 5.94
N LEU A 21 1.18 -5.24 6.98
CA LEU A 21 1.52 -5.70 8.33
C LEU A 21 0.43 -6.61 8.91
N GLU A 22 -0.83 -6.21 8.76
CA GLU A 22 -1.98 -7.04 9.17
C GLU A 22 -1.97 -8.41 8.47
N ALA A 23 -1.75 -8.43 7.15
CA ALA A 23 -1.67 -9.68 6.40
C ALA A 23 -0.48 -10.57 6.83
N ILE A 24 0.64 -9.98 7.25
CA ILE A 24 1.76 -10.71 7.85
C ILE A 24 1.31 -11.39 9.14
N TYR A 25 0.68 -10.64 10.06
CA TYR A 25 0.22 -11.20 11.33
C TYR A 25 -0.82 -12.30 11.16
N ILE A 26 -1.78 -12.12 10.25
CA ILE A 26 -2.77 -13.15 9.92
C ILE A 26 -2.08 -14.41 9.40
N THR A 27 -1.13 -14.27 8.47
CA THR A 27 -0.42 -15.42 7.91
C THR A 27 0.42 -16.14 8.98
N GLN A 28 1.09 -15.39 9.85
CA GLN A 28 1.84 -15.97 10.97
C GLN A 28 0.93 -16.73 11.95
N ALA A 29 -0.23 -16.16 12.29
CA ALA A 29 -1.22 -16.82 13.14
C ALA A 29 -1.71 -18.13 12.51
N ARG A 30 -2.09 -18.12 11.23
CA ARG A 30 -2.52 -19.34 10.51
C ARG A 30 -1.44 -20.40 10.41
N ARG A 31 -0.19 -19.99 10.19
CA ARG A 31 0.94 -20.94 10.15
C ARG A 31 1.21 -21.57 11.51
N LYS A 32 1.02 -20.83 12.60
CA LYS A 32 1.12 -21.36 13.97
C LYS A 32 -0.03 -22.33 14.28
N GLU A 33 -1.26 -21.99 13.90
CA GLU A 33 -2.43 -22.86 14.06
C GLU A 33 -2.26 -24.20 13.31
N GLU A 34 -1.82 -24.14 12.06
CA GLU A 34 -1.54 -25.33 11.24
C GLU A 34 -0.48 -26.21 11.91
N PHE A 35 0.64 -25.65 12.36
CA PHE A 35 1.68 -26.42 13.05
C PHE A 35 1.17 -27.09 14.34
N VAL A 36 0.41 -26.37 15.16
CA VAL A 36 -0.18 -26.93 16.39
C VAL A 36 -1.17 -28.04 16.05
N ASN A 37 -2.01 -27.85 15.03
CA ASN A 37 -2.97 -28.87 14.61
C ASN A 37 -2.27 -30.12 14.07
N THR A 38 -1.24 -29.96 13.24
CA THR A 38 -0.39 -31.05 12.73
C THR A 38 0.38 -31.77 13.84
N SER A 39 0.78 -31.08 14.92
CA SER A 39 1.39 -31.73 16.08
C SER A 39 0.40 -32.58 16.89
N ASN A 40 -0.86 -32.15 17.00
CA ASN A 40 -1.93 -32.89 17.66
C ASN A 40 -2.41 -34.11 16.85
N ARG A 41 -2.15 -34.11 15.53
CA ARG A 41 -2.41 -35.21 14.59
C ARG A 41 -1.74 -36.53 14.98
N GLN A 42 -0.53 -36.49 15.56
CA GLN A 42 0.17 -37.68 16.05
C GLN A 42 -0.67 -38.48 17.06
N ARG A 43 -1.66 -37.83 17.71
CA ARG A 43 -2.47 -38.44 18.78
C ARG A 43 -3.91 -38.81 18.38
N GLN A 44 -4.42 -38.46 17.20
CA GLN A 44 -5.85 -38.69 16.85
C GLN A 44 -6.09 -39.04 15.37
N ALA A 45 -6.86 -40.11 15.13
CA ALA A 45 -7.12 -40.71 13.81
C ALA A 45 -8.24 -40.04 12.97
N SER A 46 -9.01 -39.09 13.50
CA SER A 46 -10.13 -38.43 12.81
C SER A 46 -9.80 -37.02 12.28
N ALA A 47 -8.52 -36.71 12.03
CA ALA A 47 -8.04 -35.35 11.81
C ALA A 47 -8.08 -34.83 10.36
N HIS A 48 -8.32 -35.69 9.37
CA HIS A 48 -8.13 -35.37 7.94
C HIS A 48 -8.98 -34.19 7.43
N PHE A 49 -10.28 -34.14 7.74
CA PHE A 49 -11.13 -33.03 7.27
C PHE A 49 -10.79 -31.68 7.91
N ARG A 50 -10.28 -31.68 9.16
CA ARG A 50 -9.84 -30.46 9.84
C ARG A 50 -8.51 -29.95 9.26
N GLU A 51 -7.62 -30.86 8.91
CA GLU A 51 -6.33 -30.58 8.27
C GLU A 51 -6.51 -29.87 6.92
N ASP A 52 -7.37 -30.40 6.04
CA ASP A 52 -7.65 -29.80 4.74
C ASP A 52 -8.17 -28.36 4.87
N ARG A 53 -9.03 -28.12 5.87
CA ARG A 53 -9.56 -26.78 6.16
C ARG A 53 -8.46 -25.81 6.58
N ASP A 54 -7.55 -26.22 7.47
CA ASP A 54 -6.47 -25.35 7.95
C ASP A 54 -5.45 -25.04 6.86
N ILE A 55 -5.15 -26.02 5.99
CA ILE A 55 -4.31 -25.83 4.80
C ILE A 55 -4.94 -24.82 3.85
N LEU A 56 -6.25 -24.92 3.58
CA LEU A 56 -6.98 -23.98 2.72
C LEU A 56 -7.01 -22.55 3.30
N LEU A 57 -7.16 -22.43 4.63
CA LEU A 57 -7.10 -21.13 5.31
C LEU A 57 -5.69 -20.51 5.24
N LEU A 58 -4.65 -21.31 5.44
CA LEU A 58 -3.26 -20.86 5.29
C LEU A 58 -2.95 -20.44 3.85
N ALA A 59 -3.41 -21.21 2.85
CA ALA A 59 -3.24 -20.86 1.44
C ALA A 59 -3.94 -19.53 1.08
N THR A 60 -5.12 -19.29 1.64
CA THR A 60 -5.87 -18.03 1.47
C THR A 60 -5.14 -16.86 2.12
N ALA A 61 -4.61 -17.04 3.34
CA ALA A 61 -3.81 -16.04 4.02
C ALA A 61 -2.54 -15.68 3.24
N LEU A 62 -1.82 -16.69 2.72
CA LEU A 62 -0.65 -16.50 1.86
C LEU A 62 -0.98 -15.75 0.57
N ARG A 63 -2.11 -16.06 -0.07
CA ARG A 63 -2.58 -15.31 -1.24
C ARG A 63 -2.85 -13.85 -0.89
N GLY A 64 -3.51 -13.59 0.24
CA GLY A 64 -3.73 -12.24 0.75
C GLY A 64 -2.43 -11.49 1.04
N LEU A 65 -1.45 -12.15 1.67
CA LEU A 65 -0.13 -11.60 1.91
C LEU A 65 0.57 -11.22 0.60
N CYS A 66 0.60 -12.11 -0.39
CA CYS A 66 1.18 -11.82 -1.71
C CYS A 66 0.54 -10.60 -2.38
N LEU A 67 -0.78 -10.43 -2.28
CA LEU A 67 -1.48 -9.27 -2.82
C LEU A 67 -1.10 -7.98 -2.09
N THR A 68 -1.03 -8.01 -0.77
CA THR A 68 -0.62 -6.83 0.03
C THR A 68 0.85 -6.49 -0.17
N THR A 69 1.75 -7.46 -0.36
CA THR A 69 3.16 -7.22 -0.72
C THR A 69 3.28 -6.45 -2.04
N ARG A 70 2.47 -6.82 -3.04
CA ARG A 70 2.48 -6.11 -4.33
C ARG A 70 2.03 -4.65 -4.14
N LYS A 71 0.95 -4.44 -3.37
CA LYS A 71 0.43 -3.09 -3.08
C LYS A 71 1.39 -2.25 -2.24
N SER A 72 2.01 -2.83 -1.21
CA SER A 72 2.98 -2.13 -0.36
C SER A 72 4.20 -1.71 -1.17
N ARG A 73 4.71 -2.56 -2.06
CA ARG A 73 5.79 -2.21 -2.99
C ARG A 73 5.41 -1.05 -3.91
N THR A 74 4.21 -1.04 -4.47
CA THR A 74 3.73 0.09 -5.29
C THR A 74 3.63 1.36 -4.46
N ALA A 75 3.11 1.29 -3.24
CA ALA A 75 3.04 2.43 -2.33
C ALA A 75 4.43 2.98 -1.96
N LEU A 76 5.40 2.10 -1.68
CA LEU A 76 6.78 2.47 -1.42
C LEU A 76 7.45 3.07 -2.65
N TRP A 77 7.15 2.55 -3.85
CA TRP A 77 7.60 3.16 -5.10
C TRP A 77 7.05 4.59 -5.25
N CYS A 78 5.76 4.82 -5.01
CA CYS A 78 5.19 6.17 -5.02
C CYS A 78 5.86 7.08 -3.97
N ALA A 79 6.10 6.58 -2.76
CA ALA A 79 6.80 7.31 -1.72
C ALA A 79 8.21 7.71 -2.17
N LEU A 80 8.95 6.79 -2.81
CA LEU A 80 10.27 7.07 -3.38
C LEU A 80 10.20 8.18 -4.44
N GLN A 81 9.24 8.09 -5.37
CA GLN A 81 9.07 9.11 -6.41
C GLN A 81 8.81 10.51 -5.83
N MET A 82 8.06 10.62 -4.72
CA MET A 82 7.84 11.89 -4.02
C MET A 82 9.14 12.51 -3.45
N THR A 83 10.20 11.72 -3.31
CA THR A 83 11.50 12.21 -2.80
C THR A 83 12.46 12.63 -3.90
N LEU A 84 12.23 12.22 -5.15
CA LEU A 84 13.14 12.53 -6.24
C LEU A 84 13.00 14.00 -6.65
N PRO A 85 14.11 14.68 -7.01
CA PRO A 85 14.02 16.03 -7.57
C PRO A 85 13.18 15.99 -8.85
N LYS A 86 12.20 16.89 -8.97
CA LYS A 86 11.48 17.07 -10.24
C LYS A 86 12.49 17.51 -11.29
N SER A 87 12.74 16.68 -12.31
CA SER A 87 13.42 17.15 -13.52
C SER A 87 12.59 18.27 -14.14
N ASN A 88 13.22 19.26 -14.75
CA ASN A 88 12.60 20.50 -15.27
C ASN A 88 11.51 20.33 -16.36
N THR A 89 10.96 19.13 -16.54
CA THR A 89 9.86 18.78 -17.44
C THR A 89 8.48 19.14 -16.90
N ASP A 90 8.34 19.44 -15.61
CA ASP A 90 7.05 19.79 -14.96
C ASP A 90 6.64 21.28 -15.08
N LYS A 91 7.27 22.05 -15.98
CA LYS A 91 6.97 23.49 -16.15
C LYS A 91 5.63 23.80 -16.83
N LEU A 92 4.74 22.84 -17.07
CA LEU A 92 3.53 23.05 -17.88
C LEU A 92 2.19 23.10 -17.14
N ASP A 93 2.07 22.73 -15.86
CA ASP A 93 0.74 22.65 -15.20
C ASP A 93 0.60 23.43 -13.87
N GLU A 94 1.44 24.44 -13.63
CA GLU A 94 1.24 25.41 -12.53
C GLU A 94 1.13 26.85 -13.07
N GLN A 95 0.20 27.08 -14.00
CA GLN A 95 -0.29 28.44 -14.26
C GLN A 95 -1.82 28.44 -14.38
N SER A 96 -2.49 28.27 -13.24
CA SER A 96 -3.90 28.58 -13.07
C SER A 96 -4.15 28.92 -11.61
N THR A 97 -3.94 30.19 -11.26
CA THR A 97 -4.58 30.98 -10.18
C THR A 97 -3.58 31.98 -9.59
N SER A 98 -3.48 33.14 -10.23
CA SER A 98 -3.11 34.44 -9.63
C SER A 98 -3.38 35.52 -10.67
N GLU A 99 -4.66 35.88 -10.83
CA GLU A 99 -5.01 37.17 -11.43
C GLU A 99 -4.74 38.25 -10.38
N GLU A 100 -3.73 39.10 -10.62
CA GLU A 100 -3.57 40.41 -9.97
C GLU A 100 -2.81 41.35 -10.94
N THR A 101 -3.60 42.19 -11.62
CA THR A 101 -3.43 43.66 -11.68
C THR A 101 -2.40 44.33 -12.63
N SER A 102 -2.96 44.91 -13.71
CA SER A 102 -2.62 46.19 -14.41
C SER A 102 -1.38 46.29 -15.32
N PRO A 103 -1.27 47.36 -16.15
CA PRO A 103 -2.27 47.93 -17.07
C PRO A 103 -1.67 48.14 -18.48
N GLY A 104 -2.52 48.41 -19.47
CA GLY A 104 -2.09 49.08 -20.70
C GLY A 104 -2.06 48.20 -21.94
N ARG A 105 -3.07 48.39 -22.78
CA ARG A 105 -2.95 48.38 -24.25
C ARG A 105 -4.17 49.08 -24.81
N THR A 106 -3.95 50.34 -25.19
CA THR A 106 -4.79 51.12 -26.07
C THR A 106 -5.12 50.30 -27.32
N LEU A 107 -6.41 50.10 -27.61
CA LEU A 107 -6.86 49.77 -28.95
C LEU A 107 -7.96 50.75 -29.35
N ILE A 108 -7.54 51.77 -30.10
CA ILE A 108 -8.41 52.55 -30.96
C ILE A 108 -8.80 51.62 -32.11
N GLN A 109 -10.10 51.48 -32.39
CA GLN A 109 -10.55 51.17 -33.73
C GLN A 109 -11.89 51.84 -33.98
N PHE A 110 -11.95 52.56 -35.10
CA PHE A 110 -13.10 53.32 -35.62
C PHE A 110 -14.32 52.44 -35.89
#